data_AF-A0A2A9IC61-F1
#
_entry.id   AF-A0A2A9IC61-F1
#
_cell.length_a   1.000
_cell.length_b   1.000
_cell.length_c   1.000
_cell.angle_alpha   90.00
_cell.angle_beta   90.00
_cell.angle_gamma   90.00
#
_symmetry.space_group_name_H-M   'P 1'
#
loop_
_entity.id
_entity.type
_entity.pdbx_description
1 polymer ?
#
loop_
_entity_poly.entity_id
_entity_poly.type
_entity_poly.pdbx_seq_one_letter_code
_entity_poly.pdbx_strand_id
1 'polypeptide(L)' 'MNIITKDEIIEQTGMTKSVASRIIREGKQEMVKKGYPFYNNKRLNFCPLEVVNKMLGLELKGNEYHAIKSAS' A
#
# COMPACT_ATOMS: atom_id res chain seq x y z
N MET A 1 -11.22 5.43 5.08
CA MET A 1 -9.99 4.80 5.62
C MET A 1 -9.18 4.32 4.43
N ASN A 2 -8.10 5.03 4.12
CA ASN A 2 -7.39 4.86 2.86
C ASN A 2 -6.40 3.70 3.00
N ILE A 3 -6.75 2.58 2.41
CA ILE A 3 -5.89 1.41 2.26
C ILE A 3 -5.35 1.38 0.84
N ILE A 4 -4.21 0.71 0.68
CA ILE A 4 -3.64 0.46 -0.63
C ILE A 4 -3.25 -1.00 -0.76
N THR A 5 -3.53 -1.55 -1.94
CA THR A 5 -3.16 -2.91 -2.32
C THR A 5 -1.92 -2.91 -3.22
N LYS A 6 -1.27 -4.06 -3.37
CA LYS A 6 -0.12 -4.21 -4.27
C LYS A 6 -0.47 -3.82 -5.71
N ASP A 7 -1.70 -4.08 -6.16
CA ASP A 7 -2.13 -3.87 -7.53
C ASP A 7 -2.29 -2.37 -7.81
N GLU A 8 -2.85 -1.61 -6.86
CA GLU A 8 -2.90 -0.14 -6.92
C GLU A 8 -1.51 0.49 -6.94
N ILE A 9 -0.56 -0.05 -6.17
CA ILE A 9 0.84 0.42 -6.20
C ILE A 9 1.42 0.22 -7.60
N ILE A 10 1.22 -0.95 -8.21
CA ILE A 10 1.72 -1.25 -9.56
C ILE A 10 1.11 -0.30 -10.59
N GLU A 11 -0.20 -0.08 -10.55
CA GLU A 11 -0.88 0.82 -11.49
C GLU A 11 -0.44 2.28 -11.35
N GLN A 12 -0.21 2.77 -10.12
CA GLN A 12 0.15 4.17 -9.88
C GLN A 12 1.62 4.48 -10.09
N THR A 13 2.50 3.54 -9.77
CA THR A 13 3.96 3.76 -9.81
C THR A 13 4.63 3.12 -11.03
N GLY A 14 3.95 2.22 -11.74
CA GLY A 14 4.55 1.41 -12.80
C GLY A 14 5.59 0.40 -12.30
N MET A 15 5.67 0.17 -10.98
CA MET A 15 6.65 -0.75 -10.40
C MET A 15 6.30 -2.22 -10.69
N THR A 16 7.32 -3.07 -10.65
CA THR A 16 7.10 -4.52 -10.79
C THR A 16 6.36 -5.10 -9.58
N LYS A 17 5.63 -6.20 -9.80
CA LYS A 17 4.91 -6.93 -8.76
C LYS A 17 5.78 -7.33 -7.56
N SER A 18 7.05 -7.64 -7.81
CA SER A 18 8.02 -7.97 -6.76
C SER A 18 8.25 -6.77 -5.83
N VAL A 19 8.49 -5.59 -6.41
CA VAL A 19 8.72 -4.35 -5.65
C VAL A 19 7.47 -3.95 -4.87
N ALA A 20 6.29 -3.96 -5.51
CA ALA A 20 5.03 -3.67 -4.82
C ALA A 20 4.76 -4.63 -3.66
N SER A 21 5.03 -5.93 -3.84
CA SER A 21 4.88 -6.93 -2.77
C SER A 21 5.84 -6.68 -1.61
N ARG A 22 7.08 -6.25 -1.91
CA ARG A 22 8.08 -5.90 -0.91
C ARG A 22 7.67 -4.67 -0.11
N ILE A 23 7.16 -3.62 -0.77
CA ILE A 23 6.64 -2.41 -0.14
C ILE A 23 5.52 -2.75 0.85
N ILE A 24 4.52 -3.55 0.43
CA ILE A 24 3.45 -3.98 1.33
C ILE A 24 4.00 -4.74 2.54
N ARG A 25 5.01 -5.59 2.33
CA ARG A 25 5.63 -6.36 3.41
C ARG A 25 6.35 -5.45 4.40
N GLU A 26 7.15 -4.51 3.91
CA GLU A 26 7.86 -3.54 4.74
C GLU A 26 6.88 -2.62 5.48
N GLY A 27 5.79 -2.20 4.85
CA GLY A 27 4.77 -1.35 5.46
C GLY A 27 4.05 -2.06 6.62
N LYS A 28 3.76 -3.35 6.45
CA LYS A 28 3.24 -4.17 7.56
C LYS A 28 4.21 -4.30 8.71
N GLN A 29 5.51 -4.49 8.43
CA GLN A 29 6.51 -4.57 9.47
C GLN A 29 6.58 -3.26 10.26
N GLU A 30 6.48 -2.12 9.58
CA GLU A 30 6.40 -0.80 10.23
C GLU A 30 5.17 -0.69 11.14
N MET A 31 4.00 -1.17 10.67
CA MET A 31 2.78 -1.19 11.48
C MET A 31 2.91 -2.10 12.70
N VAL A 32 3.56 -3.26 12.57
CA VAL A 32 3.83 -4.14 13.71
C VAL A 32 4.76 -3.45 14.71
N LYS A 33 5.81 -2.76 14.24
CA LYS A 33 6.71 -1.97 15.10
C LYS A 33 6.00 -0.84 15.83
N LYS A 34 5.01 -0.21 15.19
CA LYS A 34 4.14 0.81 15.81
C LYS A 34 3.19 0.26 16.88
N GLY A 35 3.15 -1.05 17.09
CA GLY A 35 2.29 -1.69 18.09
C GLY A 35 0.99 -2.25 17.54
N TYR A 36 0.85 -2.40 16.22
CA TYR A 36 -0.32 -3.03 15.59
C TYR A 36 -0.03 -4.49 15.18
N PRO A 37 -0.19 -5.48 16.08
CA PRO A 37 0.09 -6.89 15.78
C PRO A 37 -0.82 -7.48 14.70
N PHE A 38 -1.96 -6.82 14.43
CA PHE A 38 -2.89 -7.18 13.34
C PHE A 38 -2.19 -7.33 11.97
N TYR A 39 -1.18 -6.50 11.69
CA TYR A 39 -0.46 -6.51 10.41
C TYR A 39 0.57 -7.63 10.27
N ASN A 40 0.80 -8.42 11.32
CA ASN A 40 1.68 -9.58 11.28
C ASN A 40 1.06 -10.78 10.52
N ASN A 41 -0.23 -10.71 10.16
CA ASN A 41 -0.90 -11.81 9.46
C ASN A 41 -0.41 -11.95 8.01
N LYS A 42 0.02 -13.16 7.63
CA LYS A 42 0.46 -13.51 6.27
C LYS A 42 -0.63 -13.37 5.20
N ARG A 43 -1.92 -13.48 5.57
CA ARG A 43 -3.06 -13.40 4.64
C ARG A 43 -3.49 -11.97 4.30
N LEU A 44 -3.04 -10.99 5.09
CA LEU A 44 -3.35 -9.59 4.81
C LEU A 44 -2.62 -9.18 3.54
N ASN A 45 -3.24 -8.52 2.58
CA ASN A 45 -2.56 -8.08 1.33
C ASN A 45 -2.65 -6.58 1.10
N PHE A 46 -3.05 -5.84 2.13
CA PHE A 46 -3.18 -4.39 2.12
C PHE A 46 -2.43 -3.77 3.29
N CYS A 47 -2.12 -2.49 3.13
CA CYS A 47 -1.47 -1.65 4.13
C CYS A 47 -2.15 -0.27 4.12
N PRO A 48 -2.12 0.51 5.22
CA PRO A 48 -2.59 1.89 5.19
C PRO A 48 -1.76 2.75 4.24
N LEU A 49 -2.42 3.63 3.50
CA LEU A 49 -1.79 4.54 2.55
C LEU A 49 -0.73 5.43 3.22
N GLU A 50 -1.02 5.95 4.41
CA GLU A 50 -0.11 6.84 5.15
C GLU A 50 1.27 6.20 5.40
N VAL A 51 1.29 4.91 5.70
CA VAL A 51 2.54 4.18 5.96
C VAL A 51 3.33 4.02 4.68
N VAL A 52 2.64 3.69 3.59
CA VAL A 52 3.25 3.48 2.27
C VAL A 52 3.77 4.81 1.71
N ASN A 53 3.00 5.90 1.82
CA ASN A 53 3.42 7.24 1.42
C ASN A 53 4.65 7.70 2.22
N LYS A 54 4.67 7.45 3.53
CA LYS A 54 5.83 7.78 4.37
C LYS A 54 7.07 6.96 4.00
N MET A 55 6.91 5.69 3.64
CA MET A 55 8.02 4.83 3.23
C MET A 55 8.59 5.25 1.87
N LEU A 56 7.72 5.50 0.88
CA LEU A 56 8.13 5.83 -0.48
C LEU A 56 8.52 7.31 -0.65
N GLY A 57 8.06 8.19 0.24
CA GLY A 57 8.17 9.64 0.07
C GLY A 57 7.31 10.17 -1.08
N LEU A 58 6.25 9.45 -1.44
CA LEU A 58 5.34 9.77 -2.55
C LEU A 58 3.92 9.94 -2.01
N GLU A 59 3.11 10.75 -2.70
CA GLU A 59 1.68 10.86 -2.44
C GLU A 59 0.90 9.92 -3.39
N LEU A 60 0.75 8.66 -2.98
CA LEU A 60 -0.15 7.73 -3.67
C LEU A 60 -1.60 8.07 -3.32
N LYS A 61 -2.52 7.77 -4.26
CA LYS A 61 -3.97 7.92 -4.06
C LYS A 61 -4.55 6.52 -4.03
N GLY A 62 -5.07 6.02 -2.90
CA GLY A 62 -5.59 4.64 -2.80
C GLY A 62 -6.87 4.43 -3.63
N ASN A 63 -7.98 4.10 -2.98
CA ASN A 63 -9.29 3.93 -3.64
C ASN A 63 -9.71 5.05 -4.62
N GLU A 64 -9.21 6.27 -4.41
CA GLU A 64 -9.45 7.42 -5.30
C GLU A 64 -8.88 7.23 -6.72
N TYR A 65 -7.83 6.42 -6.89
CA TYR A 65 -7.24 6.15 -8.21
C TYR A 65 -8.22 5.43 -9.16
N HIS A 66 -8.92 4.41 -8.65
CA HIS A 66 -9.92 3.68 -9.44
C HIS A 66 -11.12 4.57 -9.80
N ALA A 67 -11.52 5.48 -8.91
CA ALA A 67 -12.60 6.44 -9.16
C ALA A 67 -12.26 7.41 -10.31
N ILE A 68 -11.01 7.87 -10.39
CA ILE A 68 -10.53 8.76 -11.48
C ILE A 68 -10.46 7.99 -12.81
N LYS A 69 -10.00 6.74 -12.78
CA LYS A 69 -9.90 5.87 -13.97
C LYS A 69 -11.27 5.49 -14.55
N SER A 70 -12.30 5.35 -13.71
CA SER A 70 -13.67 5.10 -14.16
C SER A 70 -14.38 6.36 -14.70
N ALA A 71 -13.85 7.54 -14.40
CA ALA A 71 -14.40 8.82 -14.85
C ALA A 71 -13.73 9.34 -16.14
N SER A 72 -12.69 8.67 -16.64
CA SER A 72 -12.00 8.95 -17.91
C SER A 72 -12.29 7.86 -18.92
#